data_AF-A0AAN2BJ30-F1
#
_entry.id   AF-A0AAN2BJ30-F1
#
_cell.length_a   1.000
_cell.length_b   1.000
_cell.length_c   1.000
_cell.angle_alpha   90.00
_cell.angle_beta   90.00
_cell.angle_gamma   90.00
#
_symmetry.space_group_name_H-M   'P 1'
#
loop_
_entity.id
_entity.type
_entity.pdbx_description
1 polymer ?
#
loop_
_entity_poly.entity_id
_entity_poly.type
_entity_poly.pdbx_seq_one_letter_code
_entity_poly.pdbx_strand_id
1 'polypeptide(L)'
;MNVNPPQVSTPQHQHLNPHDIKAQTTLKITGLFWFAIVVLGQWAFLYYIAAFYGVSIISGDISIWNRYEPLGSTPFKVGDTAGNTMFGIHALGAGIVAFAGALQLIPQVRQWAPRFHRWNGRVFLVTVIALSLSGFYLVWVRGSSPNTLSAIGTTINGLLILSFSYLTLARIRAKAIASHRRWALRLFLVANAQWFLRVGVFSYLMVGNALGAEPNLNSPFFIFWTFGCYLLPLAILELFLYAKSHNYTLIAWGVSALVLALTLLMLGGIIGLGFFFQLIINGDPIPF
;
A
#
# COMPACT_ATOMS: atom_id res chain seq x y z
N MET A 1 27.74 -24.89 58.93
CA MET A 1 27.91 -24.53 57.51
C MET A 1 26.83 -23.51 57.16
N ASN A 2 27.21 -22.25 57.01
CA ASN A 2 26.28 -21.16 56.72
C ASN A 2 26.18 -21.03 55.20
N VAL A 3 25.13 -21.61 54.60
CA VAL A 3 24.92 -21.55 53.16
C VAL A 3 24.10 -20.30 52.88
N ASN A 4 24.76 -19.25 52.37
CA ASN A 4 24.05 -18.05 51.91
C ASN A 4 23.06 -18.44 50.80
N PRO A 5 21.82 -17.94 50.83
CA PRO A 5 20.86 -18.20 49.76
C PRO A 5 21.33 -17.55 48.44
N PRO A 6 21.01 -18.17 47.28
CA PRO A 6 21.40 -17.65 45.98
C PRO A 6 20.80 -16.28 45.74
N GLN A 7 21.64 -15.31 45.36
CA GLN A 7 21.17 -14.00 44.93
C GLN A 7 20.39 -14.14 43.62
N VAL A 8 19.07 -13.96 43.70
CA VAL A 8 18.22 -13.80 42.54
C VAL A 8 18.57 -12.46 41.92
N SER A 9 19.26 -12.49 40.77
CA SER A 9 19.46 -11.31 39.94
C SER A 9 18.10 -10.83 39.44
N THR A 10 17.59 -9.76 40.05
CA THR A 10 16.47 -9.01 39.51
C THR A 10 16.83 -8.57 38.08
N PRO A 11 15.92 -8.71 37.09
CA PRO A 11 16.16 -8.15 35.77
C PRO A 11 16.39 -6.65 35.96
N GLN A 12 17.55 -6.15 35.53
CA GLN A 12 17.76 -4.72 35.42
C GLN A 12 16.65 -4.16 34.54
N HIS A 13 15.66 -3.51 35.14
CA HIS A 13 14.79 -2.59 34.44
C HIS A 13 15.73 -1.51 33.92
N GLN A 14 16.15 -1.66 32.66
CA GLN A 14 16.96 -0.69 31.96
C GLN A 14 16.13 0.60 31.92
N HIS A 15 16.41 1.51 32.86
CA HIS A 15 15.80 2.83 32.90
C HIS A 15 16.17 3.51 31.58
N LEU A 16 15.24 3.51 30.63
CA LEU A 16 15.42 4.20 29.36
C LEU A 16 15.67 5.68 29.67
N ASN A 17 16.73 6.24 29.10
CA ASN A 17 17.02 7.65 29.24
C ASN A 17 15.81 8.44 28.68
N PRO A 18 15.42 9.59 29.27
CA PRO A 18 14.40 10.48 28.71
C PRO A 18 14.53 10.72 27.19
N HIS A 19 15.75 10.76 26.65
CA HIS A 19 16.00 10.87 25.21
C HIS A 19 15.52 9.65 24.42
N ASP A 20 15.72 8.44 24.94
CA ASP A 20 15.26 7.19 24.30
C ASP A 20 13.73 7.11 24.31
N ILE A 21 13.11 7.55 25.41
CA ILE A 21 11.65 7.61 25.54
C ILE A 21 11.07 8.58 24.51
N LYS A 22 11.65 9.78 24.37
CA LYS A 22 11.24 10.76 23.36
C LYS A 22 11.39 10.21 21.94
N ALA A 23 12.54 9.61 21.62
CA ALA A 23 12.80 9.06 20.29
C ALA A 23 11.80 7.94 19.91
N GLN A 24 11.52 7.02 20.84
CA GLN A 24 10.53 5.95 20.63
C GLN A 24 9.10 6.47 20.54
N THR A 25 8.79 7.55 21.26
CA THR A 25 7.49 8.22 21.17
C THR A 25 7.32 8.90 19.82
N THR A 26 8.33 9.62 19.34
CA THR A 26 8.35 10.21 18.00
C THR A 26 8.15 9.15 16.91
N LEU A 27 8.86 8.02 17.01
CA LEU A 27 8.72 6.91 16.05
C LEU A 27 7.29 6.36 15.99
N LYS A 28 6.62 6.24 17.14
CA LYS A 28 5.21 5.81 17.19
C LYS A 28 4.28 6.86 16.56
N ILE A 29 4.49 8.14 16.85
CA ILE A 29 3.66 9.23 16.34
C ILE A 29 3.81 9.34 14.82
N THR A 30 5.03 9.30 14.29
CA THR A 30 5.27 9.35 12.85
C THR A 30 4.67 8.15 12.12
N GLY A 31 4.77 6.94 12.71
CA GLY A 31 4.09 5.76 12.17
C GLY A 31 2.56 5.87 12.17
N LEU A 32 1.97 6.45 13.22
CA LEU A 32 0.53 6.70 13.29
C LEU A 32 0.08 7.76 12.28
N PHE A 33 0.85 8.85 12.15
CA PHE A 33 0.60 9.90 11.18
C PHE A 33 0.66 9.36 9.74
N TRP A 34 1.72 8.62 9.40
CA TRP A 34 1.81 7.93 8.11
C TRP A 34 0.58 7.06 7.84
N PHE A 35 0.18 6.24 8.82
CA PHE A 35 -0.98 5.35 8.67
C PHE A 35 -2.28 6.14 8.47
N ALA A 36 -2.48 7.24 9.19
CA ALA A 36 -3.64 8.12 8.99
C ALA A 36 -3.70 8.68 7.56
N ILE A 37 -2.57 9.15 7.02
CA ILE A 37 -2.51 9.64 5.64
C ILE A 37 -2.77 8.51 4.62
N VAL A 38 -2.25 7.30 4.86
CA VAL A 38 -2.57 6.14 4.02
C VAL A 38 -4.07 5.87 4.02
N VAL A 39 -4.72 5.82 5.18
CA VAL A 39 -6.18 5.58 5.28
C VAL A 39 -6.96 6.64 4.50
N LEU A 40 -6.64 7.92 4.69
CA LEU A 40 -7.30 9.02 3.98
C LEU A 40 -7.14 8.88 2.46
N GLY A 41 -5.92 8.62 1.99
CA GLY A 41 -5.65 8.46 0.56
C GLY A 41 -6.28 7.19 -0.05
N GLN A 42 -6.33 6.09 0.70
CA GLN A 42 -7.01 4.85 0.29
C GLN A 42 -8.52 5.06 0.19
N TRP A 43 -9.12 5.82 1.09
CA TRP A 43 -10.56 6.10 1.07
C TRP A 43 -10.94 7.12 0.00
N ALA A 44 -10.07 8.09 -0.30
CA ALA A 44 -10.21 8.93 -1.48
C ALA A 44 -10.12 8.09 -2.77
N PHE A 45 -9.22 7.09 -2.82
CA PHE A 45 -9.13 6.17 -3.95
C PHE A 45 -10.37 5.25 -4.05
N LEU A 46 -10.91 4.78 -2.92
CA LEU A 46 -12.17 4.04 -2.88
C LEU A 46 -13.32 4.88 -3.44
N TYR A 47 -13.41 6.15 -3.02
CA TYR A 47 -14.39 7.09 -3.57
C TYR A 47 -14.26 7.19 -5.09
N TYR A 48 -13.03 7.37 -5.60
CA TYR A 48 -12.79 7.41 -7.03
C TYR A 48 -13.26 6.11 -7.73
N ILE A 49 -12.94 4.94 -7.18
CA ILE A 49 -13.38 3.67 -7.76
C ILE A 49 -14.91 3.58 -7.82
N ALA A 50 -15.60 3.94 -6.74
CA ALA A 50 -17.04 3.92 -6.69
C ALA A 50 -17.68 4.93 -7.66
N ALA A 51 -17.18 6.18 -7.66
CA ALA A 51 -17.71 7.27 -8.47
C ALA A 51 -17.46 7.10 -9.97
N PHE A 52 -16.34 6.49 -10.37
CA PHE A 52 -16.02 6.28 -11.78
C PHE A 52 -16.42 4.88 -12.25
N TYR A 53 -15.76 3.83 -11.73
CA TYR A 53 -15.99 2.46 -12.19
C TYR A 53 -17.37 1.95 -11.74
N GLY A 54 -17.77 2.21 -10.49
CA GLY A 54 -19.08 1.80 -9.99
C GLY A 54 -20.23 2.41 -10.79
N VAL A 55 -20.21 3.74 -10.98
CA VAL A 55 -21.23 4.44 -11.77
C VAL A 55 -21.26 3.98 -13.21
N SER A 56 -20.10 3.82 -13.87
CA SER A 56 -20.04 3.36 -15.28
C SER A 56 -20.68 1.98 -15.52
N ILE A 57 -20.60 1.08 -14.53
CA ILE A 57 -21.21 -0.25 -14.63
C ILE A 57 -22.72 -0.16 -14.42
N ILE A 58 -23.17 0.67 -13.48
CA ILE A 58 -24.60 0.87 -13.19
C ILE A 58 -25.30 1.59 -14.35
N SER A 59 -24.63 2.58 -14.97
CA SER A 59 -25.17 3.32 -16.11
C SER A 59 -25.07 2.58 -17.44
N GLY A 60 -24.28 1.50 -17.51
CA GLY A 60 -24.01 0.75 -18.73
C GLY A 60 -22.97 1.38 -19.67
N ASP A 61 -22.42 2.55 -19.32
CA ASP A 61 -21.37 3.21 -20.10
C ASP A 61 -19.97 2.70 -19.71
N ILE A 62 -19.68 1.45 -20.05
CA ILE A 62 -18.37 0.82 -19.76
C ILE A 62 -17.27 1.41 -20.67
N SER A 63 -17.63 1.93 -21.84
CA SER A 63 -16.70 2.59 -22.77
C SER A 63 -15.95 3.77 -22.14
N ILE A 64 -16.51 4.41 -21.12
CA ILE A 64 -15.85 5.52 -20.41
C ILE A 64 -14.51 5.13 -19.78
N TRP A 65 -14.25 3.84 -19.54
CA TRP A 65 -12.93 3.40 -19.05
C TRP A 65 -11.80 3.75 -20.02
N ASN A 66 -12.08 3.98 -21.30
CA ASN A 66 -11.09 4.42 -22.27
C ASN A 66 -10.71 5.90 -22.17
N ARG A 67 -11.21 6.64 -21.17
CA ARG A 67 -10.63 7.95 -20.79
C ARG A 67 -9.13 7.86 -20.47
N TYR A 68 -8.61 6.67 -20.22
CA TYR A 68 -7.19 6.41 -20.03
C TYR A 68 -6.37 6.26 -21.34
N GLU A 69 -7.00 6.35 -22.51
CA GLU A 69 -6.32 6.22 -23.81
C GLU A 69 -5.17 7.21 -24.03
N PRO A 70 -5.28 8.50 -23.65
CA PRO A 70 -4.17 9.45 -23.75
C PRO A 70 -2.93 9.03 -22.93
N LEU A 71 -3.12 8.16 -21.93
CA LEU A 71 -2.05 7.58 -21.12
C LEU A 71 -1.55 6.23 -21.68
N GLY A 72 -1.94 5.86 -22.89
CA GLY A 72 -1.56 4.60 -23.55
C GLY A 72 -2.29 3.37 -23.03
N SER A 73 -3.46 3.54 -22.39
CA SER A 73 -4.23 2.44 -21.80
C SER A 73 -5.64 2.38 -22.39
N THR A 74 -6.04 1.21 -22.87
CA THR A 74 -7.37 0.92 -23.44
C THR A 74 -8.09 -0.17 -22.62
N PRO A 75 -8.66 0.16 -21.44
CA PRO A 75 -9.24 -0.87 -20.57
C PRO A 75 -10.48 -1.55 -21.13
N PHE A 76 -11.30 -0.86 -21.92
CA PHE A 76 -12.46 -1.41 -22.59
C PHE A 76 -12.15 -1.68 -24.06
N LYS A 77 -12.41 -2.91 -24.51
CA LYS A 77 -12.25 -3.33 -25.91
C LYS A 77 -13.54 -3.99 -26.39
N VAL A 78 -14.09 -3.50 -27.51
CA VAL A 78 -15.30 -4.08 -28.11
C VAL A 78 -15.02 -5.54 -28.50
N GLY A 79 -15.91 -6.46 -28.14
CA GLY A 79 -15.76 -7.90 -28.38
C GLY A 79 -14.90 -8.67 -27.38
N ASP A 80 -14.13 -8.01 -26.52
CA ASP A 80 -13.28 -8.64 -25.49
C ASP A 80 -14.01 -8.81 -24.16
N THR A 81 -15.06 -9.65 -24.14
CA THR A 81 -15.88 -9.86 -22.94
C THR A 81 -15.02 -10.31 -21.75
N ALA A 82 -14.15 -11.31 -21.95
CA ALA A 82 -13.31 -11.86 -20.89
C ALA A 82 -12.34 -10.81 -20.31
N GLY A 83 -11.64 -10.06 -21.17
CA GLY A 83 -10.71 -9.02 -20.73
C GLY A 83 -11.40 -7.84 -20.05
N ASN A 84 -12.55 -7.40 -20.56
CA ASN A 84 -13.34 -6.34 -19.94
C ASN A 84 -13.84 -6.76 -18.54
N THR A 85 -14.36 -7.99 -18.41
CA THR A 85 -14.79 -8.52 -17.11
C THR A 85 -13.63 -8.64 -16.14
N MET A 86 -12.49 -9.18 -16.56
CA MET A 86 -11.31 -9.31 -15.70
C MET A 86 -10.77 -7.95 -15.25
N PHE A 87 -10.77 -6.96 -16.13
CA PHE A 87 -10.39 -5.59 -15.77
C PHE A 87 -11.36 -4.99 -14.75
N GLY A 88 -12.67 -5.11 -14.98
CA GLY A 88 -13.69 -4.60 -14.06
C GLY A 88 -13.59 -5.23 -12.66
N ILE A 89 -13.45 -6.56 -12.60
CA ILE A 89 -13.23 -7.29 -11.33
C ILE A 89 -11.97 -6.78 -10.62
N HIS A 90 -10.87 -6.63 -11.37
CA HIS A 90 -9.60 -6.17 -10.81
C HIS A 90 -9.69 -4.73 -10.29
N ALA A 91 -10.27 -3.82 -11.07
CA ALA A 91 -10.42 -2.41 -10.74
C ALA A 91 -11.34 -2.21 -9.52
N LEU A 92 -12.51 -2.86 -9.48
CA LEU A 92 -13.43 -2.77 -8.35
C LEU A 92 -12.87 -3.43 -7.09
N GLY A 93 -12.23 -4.58 -7.23
CA GLY A 93 -11.63 -5.27 -6.10
C GLY A 93 -10.50 -4.46 -5.44
N ALA A 94 -9.85 -3.54 -6.16
CA ALA A 94 -8.87 -2.63 -5.58
C ALA A 94 -9.51 -1.71 -4.52
N GLY A 95 -10.79 -1.35 -4.68
CA GLY A 95 -11.55 -0.60 -3.68
C GLY A 95 -11.77 -1.42 -2.40
N ILE A 96 -12.09 -2.72 -2.55
CA ILE A 96 -12.21 -3.63 -1.42
C ILE A 96 -10.87 -3.75 -0.67
N VAL A 97 -9.75 -3.90 -1.39
CA VAL A 97 -8.41 -3.94 -0.78
C VAL A 97 -8.11 -2.66 -0.01
N ALA A 98 -8.41 -1.49 -0.60
CA ALA A 98 -8.18 -0.19 0.00
C ALA A 98 -8.97 0.01 1.31
N PHE A 99 -10.24 -0.42 1.32
CA PHE A 99 -11.09 -0.32 2.50
C PHE A 99 -10.77 -1.41 3.55
N ALA A 100 -10.86 -2.67 3.15
CA ALA A 100 -10.75 -3.82 4.06
C ALA A 100 -9.36 -3.93 4.66
N GLY A 101 -8.30 -3.65 3.87
CA GLY A 101 -6.91 -3.72 4.30
C GLY A 101 -6.60 -2.71 5.39
N ALA A 102 -7.04 -1.46 5.23
CA ALA A 102 -6.85 -0.42 6.23
C ALA A 102 -7.47 -0.80 7.59
N LEU A 103 -8.71 -1.32 7.58
CA LEU A 103 -9.41 -1.74 8.79
C LEU A 103 -8.72 -2.89 9.54
N GLN A 104 -7.96 -3.75 8.84
CA GLN A 104 -7.20 -4.83 9.49
C GLN A 104 -6.10 -4.32 10.42
N LEU A 105 -5.54 -3.14 10.14
CA LEU A 105 -4.40 -2.59 10.87
C LEU A 105 -4.81 -1.80 12.12
N ILE A 106 -6.09 -1.43 12.25
CA ILE A 106 -6.62 -0.66 13.38
C ILE A 106 -6.69 -1.55 14.65
N PRO A 107 -5.92 -1.24 15.71
CA PRO A 107 -5.90 -2.04 16.94
C PRO A 107 -7.26 -2.17 17.65
N GLN A 108 -8.10 -1.16 17.55
CA GLN A 108 -9.41 -1.09 18.17
C GLN A 108 -10.38 -2.08 17.52
N VAL A 109 -10.32 -2.25 16.18
CA VAL A 109 -11.16 -3.19 15.44
C VAL A 109 -10.91 -4.63 15.91
N ARG A 110 -9.64 -5.02 16.08
CA ARG A 110 -9.30 -6.36 16.58
C ARG A 110 -9.66 -6.59 18.06
N GLN A 111 -9.71 -5.53 18.87
CA GLN A 111 -9.99 -5.61 20.31
C GLN A 111 -11.50 -5.66 20.57
N TRP A 112 -12.27 -4.78 19.93
CA TRP A 112 -13.70 -4.61 20.19
C TRP A 112 -14.58 -5.46 19.26
N ALA A 113 -14.12 -5.75 18.04
CA ALA A 113 -14.89 -6.50 17.05
C ALA A 113 -14.08 -7.67 16.44
N PRO A 114 -13.62 -8.65 17.23
CA PRO A 114 -12.75 -9.74 16.76
C PRO A 114 -13.41 -10.62 15.68
N ARG A 115 -14.74 -10.82 15.73
CA ARG A 115 -15.48 -11.56 14.69
C ARG A 115 -15.44 -10.82 13.36
N PHE A 116 -15.65 -9.51 13.38
CA PHE A 116 -15.56 -8.65 12.20
C PHE A 116 -14.14 -8.66 11.64
N HIS A 117 -13.12 -8.47 12.48
CA HIS A 117 -11.71 -8.53 12.07
C HIS A 117 -11.39 -9.83 11.30
N ARG A 118 -11.87 -10.99 11.78
CA ARG A 118 -11.66 -12.28 11.12
C ARG A 118 -12.34 -12.38 9.76
N TRP A 119 -13.61 -11.98 9.64
CA TRP A 119 -14.33 -12.03 8.37
C TRP A 119 -13.80 -11.01 7.37
N ASN A 120 -13.55 -9.77 7.80
CA ASN A 120 -12.90 -8.74 6.98
C ASN A 120 -11.52 -9.23 6.48
N GLY A 121 -10.78 -9.96 7.32
CA GLY A 121 -9.47 -10.51 6.94
C GLY A 121 -9.57 -11.61 5.89
N ARG A 122 -10.62 -12.45 5.93
CA ARG A 122 -10.90 -13.45 4.90
C ARG A 122 -11.28 -12.80 3.58
N VAL A 123 -12.17 -11.80 3.61
CA VAL A 123 -12.56 -11.03 2.42
C VAL A 123 -11.34 -10.38 1.81
N PHE A 124 -10.51 -9.70 2.62
CA PHE A 124 -9.25 -9.12 2.16
C PHE A 124 -8.33 -10.16 1.51
N LEU A 125 -8.08 -11.30 2.17
CA LEU A 125 -7.20 -12.36 1.64
C LEU A 125 -7.69 -12.94 0.33
N VAL A 126 -8.99 -13.27 0.23
CA VAL A 126 -9.58 -13.79 -1.01
C VAL A 126 -9.46 -12.75 -2.12
N THR A 127 -9.71 -11.48 -1.80
CA THR A 127 -9.66 -10.38 -2.77
C THR A 127 -8.24 -10.18 -3.32
N VAL A 128 -7.21 -10.07 -2.46
CA VAL A 128 -5.83 -9.84 -2.94
C VAL A 128 -5.29 -11.03 -3.75
N ILE A 129 -5.73 -12.26 -3.46
CA ILE A 129 -5.40 -13.45 -4.26
C ILE A 129 -6.08 -13.35 -5.63
N ALA A 130 -7.39 -13.09 -5.67
CA ALA A 130 -8.14 -12.96 -6.92
C ALA A 130 -7.60 -11.81 -7.79
N LEU A 131 -7.21 -10.70 -7.17
CA LEU A 131 -6.58 -9.56 -7.84
C LEU A 131 -5.20 -9.91 -8.40
N SER A 132 -4.40 -10.69 -7.67
CA SER A 132 -3.10 -11.14 -8.18
C SER A 132 -3.26 -12.02 -9.42
N LEU A 133 -4.21 -12.97 -9.39
CA LEU A 133 -4.48 -13.87 -10.52
C LEU A 133 -5.06 -13.12 -11.74
N SER A 134 -6.06 -12.26 -11.54
CA SER A 134 -6.58 -11.41 -12.61
C SER A 134 -5.52 -10.44 -13.15
N GLY A 135 -4.63 -9.93 -12.29
CA GLY A 135 -3.49 -9.11 -12.70
C GLY A 135 -2.55 -9.85 -13.64
N PHE A 136 -2.21 -11.12 -13.34
CA PHE A 136 -1.40 -11.94 -14.25
C PHE A 136 -2.08 -12.17 -15.59
N TYR A 137 -3.40 -12.42 -15.60
CA TYR A 137 -4.17 -12.52 -16.84
C TYR A 137 -4.10 -11.21 -17.65
N LEU A 138 -4.34 -10.06 -17.01
CA LEU A 138 -4.31 -8.76 -17.67
C LEU A 138 -2.93 -8.43 -18.25
N VAL A 139 -1.86 -8.76 -17.53
CA VAL A 139 -0.49 -8.51 -17.98
C VAL A 139 -0.09 -9.43 -19.14
N TRP A 140 -0.26 -10.75 -18.99
CA TRP A 140 0.35 -11.73 -19.89
C TRP A 140 -0.58 -12.28 -20.96
N VAL A 141 -1.88 -12.35 -20.69
CA VAL A 141 -2.87 -12.88 -21.64
C VAL A 141 -3.52 -11.74 -22.41
N ARG A 142 -4.01 -10.72 -21.70
CA ARG A 142 -4.64 -9.55 -22.34
C ARG A 142 -3.64 -8.58 -22.97
N GLY A 143 -2.38 -8.60 -22.52
CA GLY A 143 -1.33 -7.71 -23.00
C GLY A 143 -1.52 -6.26 -22.59
N SER A 144 -2.06 -6.01 -21.39
CA SER A 144 -2.34 -4.65 -20.89
C SER A 144 -1.12 -3.92 -20.31
N SER A 145 0.04 -4.57 -20.24
CA SER A 145 1.26 -3.95 -19.71
C SER A 145 1.90 -3.01 -20.74
N PRO A 146 2.39 -1.82 -20.35
CA PRO A 146 3.00 -0.87 -21.29
C PRO A 146 4.30 -1.38 -21.91
N ASN A 147 5.06 -2.20 -21.18
CA ASN A 147 6.27 -2.86 -21.67
C ASN A 147 6.58 -4.11 -20.82
N THR A 148 7.58 -4.88 -21.27
CA THR A 148 8.01 -6.12 -20.61
C THR A 148 8.57 -5.89 -19.21
N LEU A 149 9.27 -4.78 -18.96
CA LEU A 149 9.83 -4.50 -17.65
C LEU A 149 8.72 -4.25 -16.61
N SER A 150 7.70 -3.48 -16.97
CA SER A 150 6.51 -3.27 -16.15
C SER A 150 5.72 -4.57 -15.94
N ALA A 151 5.68 -5.47 -16.94
CA ALA A 151 5.06 -6.79 -16.82
C ALA A 151 5.79 -7.65 -15.78
N ILE A 152 7.12 -7.66 -15.82
CA ILE A 152 7.97 -8.35 -14.85
C ILE A 152 7.78 -7.75 -13.44
N GLY A 153 7.84 -6.42 -13.31
CA GLY A 153 7.67 -5.74 -12.02
C GLY A 153 6.30 -6.04 -11.38
N THR A 154 5.24 -6.02 -12.18
CA THR A 154 3.88 -6.38 -11.75
C THR A 154 3.80 -7.86 -11.36
N THR A 155 4.46 -8.74 -12.10
CA THR A 155 4.49 -10.18 -11.82
C THR A 155 5.17 -10.48 -10.49
N ILE A 156 6.33 -9.87 -10.24
CA ILE A 156 7.06 -10.01 -8.97
C ILE A 156 6.18 -9.53 -7.81
N ASN A 157 5.53 -8.37 -7.95
CA ASN A 157 4.62 -7.88 -6.92
C ASN A 157 3.45 -8.86 -6.66
N GLY A 158 2.83 -9.40 -7.71
CA GLY A 158 1.77 -10.41 -7.57
C GLY A 158 2.25 -11.67 -6.83
N LEU A 159 3.46 -12.16 -7.14
CA LEU A 159 4.05 -13.30 -6.43
C LEU A 159 4.35 -12.99 -4.95
N LEU A 160 4.79 -11.76 -4.64
CA LEU A 160 4.94 -11.30 -3.26
C LEU A 160 3.60 -11.26 -2.52
N ILE A 161 2.53 -10.76 -3.15
CA ILE A 161 1.18 -10.76 -2.56
C ILE A 161 0.74 -12.18 -2.22
N LEU A 162 0.88 -13.14 -3.15
CA LEU A 162 0.50 -14.53 -2.93
C LEU A 162 1.33 -15.17 -1.79
N SER A 163 2.64 -14.95 -1.82
CA SER A 163 3.57 -15.48 -0.81
C SER A 163 3.26 -14.91 0.58
N PHE A 164 3.04 -13.60 0.69
CA PHE A 164 2.77 -12.94 1.96
C PHE A 164 1.36 -13.24 2.46
N SER A 165 0.40 -13.49 1.57
CA SER A 165 -0.93 -14.01 1.91
C SER A 165 -0.82 -15.39 2.57
N TYR A 166 -0.07 -16.30 1.94
CA TYR A 166 0.20 -17.62 2.49
C TYR A 166 0.87 -17.52 3.87
N LEU A 167 1.94 -16.74 4.00
CA LEU A 167 2.67 -16.60 5.27
C LEU A 167 1.80 -15.97 6.35
N THR A 168 1.03 -14.93 6.04
CA THR A 168 0.09 -14.29 6.98
C THR A 168 -0.89 -15.32 7.54
N LEU A 169 -1.46 -16.16 6.67
CA LEU A 169 -2.42 -17.19 7.04
C LEU A 169 -1.78 -18.37 7.79
N ALA A 170 -0.60 -18.82 7.36
CA ALA A 170 0.14 -19.88 8.02
C ALA A 170 0.52 -19.49 9.46
N ARG A 171 1.00 -18.27 9.68
CA ARG A 171 1.42 -17.79 11.01
C ARG A 171 0.24 -17.64 11.98
N ILE A 172 -0.94 -17.22 11.52
CA ILE A 172 -2.12 -17.17 12.40
C ILE A 172 -2.65 -18.56 12.74
N ARG A 173 -2.60 -19.52 11.80
CA ARG A 173 -2.96 -20.93 12.05
C ARG A 173 -2.03 -21.60 13.06
N ALA A 174 -0.73 -21.29 12.98
CA ALA A 174 0.27 -21.72 13.94
C ALA A 174 0.18 -20.97 15.29
N LYS A 175 -0.84 -20.13 15.51
CA LYS A 175 -1.03 -19.29 16.72
C LYS A 175 0.14 -18.33 16.99
N ALA A 176 1.01 -18.08 16.01
CA ALA A 176 2.16 -17.19 16.12
C ALA A 176 1.76 -15.72 15.86
N ILE A 177 1.02 -15.12 16.80
CA ILE A 177 0.37 -13.80 16.62
C ILE A 177 1.34 -12.67 16.28
N ALA A 178 2.49 -12.61 16.96
CA ALA A 178 3.48 -11.57 16.70
C ALA A 178 4.04 -11.66 15.26
N SER A 179 4.30 -12.87 14.78
CA SER A 179 4.75 -13.13 13.42
C SER A 179 3.66 -12.83 12.39
N HIS A 180 2.42 -13.26 12.66
CA HIS A 180 1.26 -12.94 11.82
C HIS A 180 1.10 -11.43 11.61
N ARG A 181 1.20 -10.62 12.67
CA ARG A 181 1.12 -9.14 12.56
C ARG A 181 2.21 -8.56 11.66
N ARG A 182 3.45 -9.07 11.78
CA ARG A 182 4.57 -8.66 10.94
C ARG A 182 4.32 -9.00 9.46
N TRP A 183 3.83 -10.19 9.15
CA TRP A 183 3.49 -10.58 7.78
C TRP A 183 2.25 -9.83 7.24
N ALA A 184 1.25 -9.56 8.08
CA ALA A 184 0.07 -8.77 7.70
C ALA A 184 0.45 -7.34 7.29
N LEU A 185 1.40 -6.70 7.97
CA LEU A 185 1.92 -5.39 7.56
C LEU A 185 2.62 -5.44 6.20
N ARG A 186 3.47 -6.45 5.97
CA ARG A 186 4.13 -6.65 4.67
C ARG A 186 3.13 -6.89 3.55
N LEU A 187 2.13 -7.75 3.80
CA LEU A 187 1.05 -8.03 2.87
C LEU A 187 0.26 -6.77 2.54
N PHE A 188 -0.09 -5.96 3.55
CA PHE A 188 -0.78 -4.69 3.33
C PHE A 188 0.01 -3.75 2.41
N LEU A 189 1.33 -3.69 2.54
CA LEU A 189 2.16 -2.84 1.69
C LEU A 189 2.22 -3.34 0.24
N VAL A 190 2.51 -4.63 0.02
CA VAL A 190 2.59 -5.18 -1.36
C VAL A 190 1.24 -5.26 -2.06
N ALA A 191 0.16 -5.49 -1.31
CA ALA A 191 -1.21 -5.45 -1.86
C ALA A 191 -1.60 -4.04 -2.33
N ASN A 192 -0.98 -2.99 -1.77
CA ASN A 192 -1.21 -1.60 -2.15
C ASN A 192 -0.11 -1.01 -3.05
N ALA A 193 0.79 -1.84 -3.59
CA ALA A 193 1.88 -1.40 -4.47
C ALA A 193 1.39 -0.55 -5.66
N GLN A 194 0.30 -0.95 -6.31
CA GLN A 194 -0.26 -0.23 -7.45
C GLN A 194 -0.92 1.10 -7.06
N TRP A 195 -1.32 1.25 -5.80
CA TRP A 195 -1.75 2.53 -5.26
C TRP A 195 -0.54 3.42 -4.95
N PHE A 196 0.50 2.88 -4.31
CA PHE A 196 1.79 3.58 -4.12
C PHE A 196 2.44 3.98 -5.44
N LEU A 197 2.30 3.17 -6.49
CA LEU A 197 2.77 3.50 -7.84
C LEU A 197 2.15 4.81 -8.29
N ARG A 198 0.80 4.90 -8.29
CA ARG A 198 0.07 6.11 -8.70
C ARG A 198 0.42 7.31 -7.83
N VAL A 199 0.36 7.16 -6.51
CA VAL A 199 0.68 8.24 -5.57
C VAL A 199 2.12 8.74 -5.77
N GLY A 200 3.09 7.84 -5.96
CA GLY A 200 4.48 8.21 -6.21
C GLY A 200 4.70 8.91 -7.55
N VAL A 201 4.01 8.49 -8.61
CA VAL A 201 4.03 9.19 -9.91
C VAL A 201 3.50 10.61 -9.76
N PHE A 202 2.34 10.80 -9.15
CA PHE A 202 1.78 12.13 -8.95
C PHE A 202 2.60 12.97 -7.96
N SER A 203 3.26 12.34 -6.98
CA SER A 203 4.22 13.04 -6.12
C SER A 203 5.42 13.54 -6.92
N TYR A 204 5.99 12.71 -7.80
CA TYR A 204 7.11 13.09 -8.67
C TYR A 204 6.72 14.25 -9.60
N LEU A 205 5.57 14.14 -10.27
CA LEU A 205 5.08 15.18 -11.18
C LEU A 205 4.81 16.49 -10.41
N MET A 206 4.06 16.45 -9.32
CA MET A 206 3.64 17.65 -8.59
C MET A 206 4.81 18.33 -7.88
N VAL A 207 5.65 17.58 -7.17
CA VAL A 207 6.81 18.14 -6.45
C VAL A 207 7.87 18.61 -7.44
N GLY A 208 8.11 17.85 -8.53
CA GLY A 208 9.04 18.25 -9.58
C GLY A 208 8.67 19.61 -10.18
N ASN A 209 7.41 19.76 -10.62
CA ASN A 209 6.91 21.04 -11.15
C ASN A 209 6.99 22.17 -10.11
N ALA A 210 6.59 21.92 -8.86
CA ALA A 210 6.64 22.93 -7.80
C ALA A 210 8.06 23.42 -7.47
N LEU A 211 9.07 22.58 -7.71
CA LEU A 211 10.49 22.91 -7.56
C LEU A 211 11.12 23.49 -8.84
N GLY A 212 10.34 23.72 -9.89
CA GLY A 212 10.82 24.24 -11.17
C GLY A 212 11.60 23.23 -12.01
N ALA A 213 11.49 21.93 -11.70
CA ALA A 213 11.97 20.88 -12.58
C ALA A 213 10.96 20.57 -13.69
N GLU A 214 11.41 19.92 -14.77
CA GLU A 214 10.58 19.46 -15.88
C GLU A 214 10.43 17.92 -15.83
N PRO A 215 9.56 17.37 -14.96
CA PRO A 215 9.40 15.93 -14.84
C PRO A 215 8.81 15.34 -16.12
N ASN A 216 9.42 14.27 -16.62
CA ASN A 216 9.05 13.62 -17.89
C ASN A 216 8.69 12.15 -17.64
N LEU A 217 7.68 11.64 -18.34
CA LEU A 217 7.26 10.23 -18.30
C LEU A 217 8.34 9.24 -18.76
N ASN A 218 9.34 9.71 -19.52
CA ASN A 218 10.50 8.92 -19.94
C ASN A 218 11.67 8.97 -18.94
N SER A 219 11.49 9.61 -17.78
CA SER A 219 12.52 9.72 -16.75
C SER A 219 12.94 8.35 -16.19
N PRO A 220 14.23 8.14 -15.82
CA PRO A 220 14.69 6.96 -15.09
C PRO A 220 13.89 6.68 -13.80
N PHE A 221 13.21 7.69 -13.26
CA PHE A 221 12.28 7.54 -12.15
C PHE A 221 11.27 6.41 -12.38
N PHE A 222 10.67 6.28 -13.57
CA PHE A 222 9.64 5.26 -13.83
C PHE A 222 10.20 3.84 -13.85
N ILE A 223 11.45 3.67 -14.29
CA ILE A 223 12.18 2.39 -14.23
C ILE A 223 12.38 1.99 -12.76
N PHE A 224 12.92 2.91 -11.95
CA PHE A 224 13.10 2.68 -10.52
C PHE A 224 11.76 2.41 -9.82
N TRP A 225 10.74 3.24 -10.08
CA TRP A 225 9.47 3.21 -9.37
C TRP A 225 8.59 2.00 -9.73
N THR A 226 8.83 1.37 -10.89
CA THR A 226 8.22 0.07 -11.25
C THR A 226 8.43 -0.98 -10.16
N PHE A 227 9.59 -0.99 -9.49
CA PHE A 227 9.90 -1.87 -8.36
C PHE A 227 9.82 -1.13 -7.01
N GLY A 228 10.23 0.14 -7.00
CA GLY A 228 10.26 1.01 -5.83
C GLY A 228 8.92 1.12 -5.13
N CYS A 229 7.80 1.11 -5.87
CA CYS A 229 6.46 1.24 -5.30
C CYS A 229 6.07 0.15 -4.28
N TYR A 230 6.76 -0.99 -4.24
CA TYR A 230 6.62 -2.00 -3.18
C TYR A 230 7.91 -2.29 -2.41
N LEU A 231 9.07 -2.18 -3.04
CA LEU A 231 10.35 -2.42 -2.35
C LEU A 231 10.67 -1.31 -1.34
N LEU A 232 10.43 -0.04 -1.70
CA LEU A 232 10.71 1.08 -0.78
C LEU A 232 9.79 1.00 0.46
N PRO A 233 8.45 0.86 0.36
CA PRO A 233 7.61 0.68 1.54
C PRO A 233 8.03 -0.52 2.41
N LEU A 234 8.40 -1.65 1.81
CA LEU A 234 8.90 -2.80 2.56
C LEU A 234 10.21 -2.50 3.30
N ALA A 235 11.19 -1.86 2.65
CA ALA A 235 12.44 -1.47 3.28
C ALA A 235 12.22 -0.52 4.46
N ILE A 236 11.34 0.47 4.30
CA ILE A 236 10.96 1.39 5.38
C ILE A 236 10.26 0.65 6.53
N LEU A 237 9.41 -0.33 6.23
CA LEU A 237 8.79 -1.16 7.26
C LEU A 237 9.84 -1.96 8.05
N GLU A 238 10.85 -2.53 7.40
CA GLU A 238 11.91 -3.27 8.11
C GLU A 238 12.73 -2.33 9.01
N LEU A 239 13.11 -1.15 8.51
CA LEU A 239 13.80 -0.13 9.31
C LEU A 239 12.94 0.31 10.50
N PHE A 240 11.65 0.51 10.30
CA PHE A 240 10.70 0.87 11.35
C PHE A 240 10.55 -0.23 12.41
N LEU A 241 10.41 -1.48 11.98
CA LEU A 241 10.33 -2.62 12.91
C LEU A 241 11.64 -2.81 13.67
N TYR A 242 12.78 -2.59 13.02
CA TYR A 242 14.10 -2.66 13.63
C TYR A 242 14.32 -1.56 14.68
N ALA A 243 13.99 -0.31 14.35
CA ALA A 243 14.06 0.83 15.26
C ALA A 243 13.08 0.70 16.44
N LYS A 244 11.98 -0.01 16.25
CA LYS A 244 11.00 -0.30 17.30
C LYS A 244 11.44 -1.45 18.22
N SER A 245 12.15 -2.45 17.69
CA SER A 245 12.61 -3.59 18.50
C SER A 245 13.90 -3.30 19.26
N HIS A 246 14.67 -2.31 18.83
CA HIS A 246 15.92 -1.90 19.45
C HIS A 246 15.82 -0.47 19.97
N ASN A 247 16.24 -0.21 21.21
CA ASN A 247 16.16 1.10 21.84
C ASN A 247 17.29 2.06 21.39
N TYR A 248 17.70 2.02 20.12
CA TYR A 248 18.76 2.89 19.59
C TYR A 248 18.19 4.26 19.20
N THR A 249 18.50 5.29 19.99
CA THR A 249 17.97 6.65 19.81
C THR A 249 18.28 7.27 18.46
N LEU A 250 19.53 7.16 17.97
CA LEU A 250 19.90 7.71 16.66
C LEU A 250 19.09 7.07 15.51
N ILE A 251 18.88 5.76 15.57
CA ILE A 251 18.14 5.01 14.56
C ILE A 251 16.66 5.39 14.61
N ALA A 252 16.07 5.50 15.81
CA ALA A 252 14.67 5.92 15.97
C ALA A 252 14.42 7.32 15.42
N TRP A 253 15.32 8.28 15.63
CA TRP A 253 15.24 9.61 15.03
C TRP A 253 15.39 9.59 13.51
N GLY A 254 16.41 8.90 12.99
CA GLY A 254 16.64 8.80 11.55
C GLY A 254 15.46 8.18 10.81
N VAL A 255 14.90 7.07 11.34
CA VAL A 255 13.72 6.43 10.76
C VAL A 255 12.48 7.31 10.90
N SER A 256 12.31 8.04 12.00
CA SER A 256 11.19 8.97 12.18
C SER A 256 11.22 10.10 11.15
N ALA A 257 12.40 10.70 10.93
CA ALA A 257 12.59 11.76 9.93
C ALA A 257 12.33 11.24 8.52
N LEU A 258 12.83 10.05 8.19
CA LEU A 258 12.61 9.41 6.89
C LEU A 258 11.13 9.11 6.64
N VAL A 259 10.43 8.51 7.62
CA VAL A 259 8.99 8.24 7.53
C VAL A 259 8.21 9.53 7.36
N LEU A 260 8.55 10.59 8.11
CA LEU A 260 7.88 11.89 7.99
C LEU A 260 8.08 12.49 6.58
N ALA A 261 9.32 12.52 6.08
CA ALA A 261 9.62 13.05 4.75
C ALA A 261 8.84 12.29 3.65
N LEU A 262 8.85 10.96 3.69
CA LEU A 262 8.10 10.13 2.74
C LEU A 262 6.58 10.31 2.90
N THR A 263 6.08 10.57 4.11
CA THR A 263 4.67 10.86 4.35
C THR A 263 4.25 12.18 3.71
N LEU A 264 5.09 13.21 3.77
CA LEU A 264 4.81 14.50 3.13
C LEU A 264 4.83 14.40 1.60
N LEU A 265 5.79 13.65 1.03
CA LEU A 265 5.79 13.34 -0.40
C LEU A 265 4.53 12.57 -0.82
N MET A 266 4.17 11.54 -0.05
CA MET A 266 2.94 10.77 -0.27
C MET A 266 1.68 11.66 -0.21
N LEU A 267 1.62 12.61 0.73
CA LEU A 267 0.52 13.56 0.83
C LEU A 267 0.41 14.43 -0.44
N GLY A 268 1.53 14.97 -0.93
CA GLY A 268 1.54 15.69 -2.21
C GLY A 268 1.05 14.81 -3.37
N GLY A 269 1.50 13.55 -3.43
CA GLY A 269 1.04 12.60 -4.42
C GLY A 269 -0.45 12.26 -4.33
N ILE A 270 -1.01 12.15 -3.12
CA ILE A 270 -2.45 11.92 -2.91
C ILE A 270 -3.26 13.12 -3.41
N ILE A 271 -2.80 14.35 -3.14
CA ILE A 271 -3.46 15.57 -3.60
C ILE A 271 -3.43 15.65 -5.13
N GLY A 272 -2.26 15.48 -5.75
CA GLY A 272 -2.12 15.50 -7.21
C GLY A 272 -2.96 14.41 -7.89
N LEU A 273 -2.93 13.19 -7.36
CA LEU A 273 -3.75 12.09 -7.85
C LEU A 273 -5.25 12.37 -7.67
N GLY A 274 -5.64 13.01 -6.57
CA GLY A 274 -7.01 13.42 -6.30
C GLY A 274 -7.55 14.40 -7.35
N PHE A 275 -6.77 15.43 -7.70
CA PHE A 275 -7.13 16.35 -8.79
C PHE A 275 -7.29 15.63 -10.12
N PHE A 276 -6.35 14.73 -10.45
CA PHE A 276 -6.45 13.93 -11.67
C PHE A 276 -7.71 13.06 -11.70
N PHE A 277 -8.07 12.41 -10.59
CA PHE A 277 -9.30 11.64 -10.51
C PHE A 277 -10.56 12.46 -10.70
N GLN A 278 -10.59 13.72 -10.24
CA GLN A 278 -11.73 14.61 -10.50
C GLN A 278 -11.86 14.92 -12.00
N LEU A 279 -10.76 15.18 -12.71
CA LEU A 279 -10.79 15.35 -14.17
C LEU A 279 -11.36 14.11 -14.89
N ILE A 280 -11.00 12.92 -14.40
CA ILE A 280 -11.53 11.67 -14.95
C ILE A 280 -13.04 11.55 -14.72
N ILE A 281 -13.51 11.83 -13.49
CA ILE A 281 -14.93 11.72 -13.11
C ILE A 281 -15.78 12.76 -13.86
N ASN A 282 -15.31 14.01 -13.95
CA ASN A 282 -16.08 15.13 -14.50
C ASN A 282 -16.16 15.14 -16.02
N GLY A 283 -15.36 14.33 -16.71
CA GLY A 283 -15.31 14.37 -18.17
C GLY A 283 -14.30 15.36 -18.73
N ASP A 284 -13.57 16.09 -17.88
CA ASP A 284 -12.64 17.16 -18.27
C ASP A 284 -11.47 16.69 -19.14
N PRO A 285 -10.87 17.56 -19.97
CA PRO A 285 -9.66 17.25 -20.72
C PRO A 285 -8.50 16.87 -19.80
N ILE A 286 -7.72 15.90 -20.24
CA ILE A 286 -6.58 15.42 -19.47
C ILE A 286 -5.30 16.14 -19.95
N PRO A 287 -4.63 16.93 -19.10
CA PRO A 287 -3.51 17.77 -19.51
C PRO A 287 -2.20 16.97 -19.50
N PHE A 288 -1.80 16.38 -20.63
CA PHE A 288 -0.49 15.77 -20.83
C PHE A 288 0.04 16.06 -22.24
#